data_AF-A0A972XMY3-F1
#
_entry.id   AF-A0A972XMY3-F1
#
_cell.length_a   1.000
_cell.length_b   1.000
_cell.length_c   1.000
_cell.angle_alpha   90.00
_cell.angle_beta   90.00
_cell.angle_gamma   90.00
#
_symmetry.space_group_name_H-M   'P 1'
#
loop_
_entity.id
_entity.type
_entity.pdbx_description
1 polymer ?
#
loop_
_entity_poly.entity_id
_entity_poly.type
_entity_poly.pdbx_seq_one_letter_code
_entity_poly.pdbx_strand_id
1 'polypeptide(L)'
;MMKLSAAEVINVLFRLIAALAYCLLGVYVAFWSEAQLGLWFEVSINFYLGSLFLAYGFFRFWRAYLYYKELKEDEYGEYGS
;
A
#
# COMPACT_ATOMS: atom_id res chain seq x y z
N MET A 1 -1.81 10.42 -26.43
CA MET A 1 -2.09 9.60 -25.24
C MET A 1 -1.70 8.18 -25.59
N MET A 2 -0.44 7.84 -25.39
CA MET A 2 -0.04 6.44 -25.57
C MET A 2 -0.67 5.67 -24.40
N LYS A 3 -1.40 4.61 -24.69
CA LYS A 3 -2.04 3.81 -23.63
C LYS A 3 -0.94 3.08 -22.89
N LEU A 4 -0.88 3.25 -21.57
CA LEU A 4 -0.18 2.31 -20.68
C LEU A 4 -0.43 0.89 -21.17
N SER A 5 0.63 0.12 -21.31
CA SER A 5 0.55 -1.28 -21.65
C SER A 5 -0.38 -1.98 -20.67
N ALA A 6 -1.13 -2.98 -21.14
CA ALA A 6 -1.96 -3.80 -20.26
C ALA A 6 -1.12 -4.38 -19.09
N ALA A 7 0.14 -4.71 -19.33
CA ALA A 7 1.06 -5.21 -18.30
C ALA A 7 1.35 -4.17 -17.20
N GLU A 8 1.53 -2.90 -17.57
CA GLU A 8 1.82 -1.81 -16.63
C GLU A 8 0.60 -1.50 -15.76
N VAL A 9 -0.58 -1.46 -16.37
CA VAL A 9 -1.85 -1.28 -15.65
C VAL A 9 -2.07 -2.41 -14.65
N ILE A 10 -1.86 -3.65 -15.08
CA ILE A 10 -1.96 -4.84 -14.20
C ILE A 10 -0.97 -4.73 -13.04
N ASN A 11 0.27 -4.32 -13.28
CA ASN A 11 1.28 -4.17 -12.23
C ASN A 11 0.88 -3.10 -11.19
N VAL A 12 0.39 -1.94 -11.64
CA VAL A 12 -0.13 -0.90 -10.73
C VAL A 12 -1.31 -1.43 -9.91
N LEU A 13 -2.25 -2.14 -10.54
CA LEU A 13 -3.40 -2.73 -9.86
C LEU A 13 -2.97 -3.74 -8.78
N PHE A 14 -2.03 -4.64 -9.07
CA PHE A 14 -1.50 -5.58 -8.08
C PHE A 14 -0.88 -4.86 -6.88
N ARG A 15 -0.13 -3.78 -7.12
CA ARG A 15 0.45 -2.96 -6.05
C ARG A 15 -0.63 -2.32 -5.17
N LEU A 16 -1.70 -1.80 -5.78
CA LEU A 16 -2.83 -1.21 -5.06
C LEU A 16 -3.63 -2.26 -4.27
N ILE A 17 -3.90 -3.43 -4.85
CA ILE A 17 -4.58 -4.54 -4.17
C ILE A 17 -3.76 -4.98 -2.95
N ALA A 18 -2.45 -5.12 -3.10
CA ALA A 18 -1.58 -5.47 -1.98
C ALA A 18 -1.60 -4.37 -0.89
N ALA A 19 -1.55 -3.09 -1.27
CA ALA A 19 -1.67 -1.99 -0.31
C ALA A 19 -2.99 -2.03 0.46
N LEU A 20 -4.12 -2.25 -0.25
CA LEU A 20 -5.44 -2.44 0.36
C LEU A 20 -5.47 -3.62 1.32
N ALA A 21 -4.90 -4.77 0.94
CA ALA A 21 -4.85 -5.95 1.80
C ALA A 21 -4.12 -5.68 3.11
N TYR A 22 -3.01 -4.92 3.08
CA TYR A 22 -2.29 -4.51 4.29
C TYR A 22 -3.11 -3.55 5.16
N CYS A 23 -3.84 -2.61 4.55
CA CYS A 23 -4.72 -1.72 5.31
C CYS A 23 -5.86 -2.50 5.97
N LEU A 24 -6.53 -3.39 5.23
CA LEU A 24 -7.60 -4.23 5.75
C LEU A 24 -7.11 -5.16 6.86
N LEU A 25 -5.93 -5.75 6.69
CA LEU A 25 -5.28 -6.54 7.73
C LEU A 25 -4.99 -5.69 8.97
N GLY A 26 -4.51 -4.46 8.80
CA GLY A 26 -4.26 -3.56 9.93
C GLY A 26 -5.51 -3.17 10.70
N VAL A 27 -6.61 -2.85 10.00
CA VAL A 27 -7.92 -2.60 10.62
C VAL A 27 -8.41 -3.84 11.37
N TYR A 28 -8.32 -5.02 10.73
CA TYR A 28 -8.72 -6.26 11.36
C TYR A 28 -7.90 -6.54 12.62
N VAL A 29 -6.58 -6.43 12.55
CA VAL A 29 -5.69 -6.66 13.69
C VAL A 29 -5.96 -5.65 14.81
N ALA A 30 -6.16 -4.37 14.51
CA ALA A 30 -6.39 -3.34 15.52
C ALA A 30 -7.74 -3.47 16.26
N PHE A 31 -8.81 -3.89 15.58
CA PHE A 31 -10.18 -3.76 16.10
C PHE A 31 -10.97 -5.06 16.20
N TRP A 32 -10.67 -6.07 15.38
CA TRP A 32 -11.44 -7.31 15.29
C TRP A 32 -10.65 -8.56 15.70
N SER A 33 -9.33 -8.47 15.83
CA SER A 33 -8.53 -9.63 16.20
C SER A 33 -8.73 -10.00 17.66
N GLU A 34 -9.10 -11.27 17.89
CA GLU A 34 -9.20 -11.90 19.20
C GLU A 34 -7.85 -12.41 19.73
N ALA A 35 -6.74 -12.10 19.05
CA ALA A 35 -5.41 -12.52 19.49
C ALA A 35 -5.07 -11.91 20.86
N GLN A 36 -4.69 -12.74 21.84
CA GLN A 36 -4.29 -12.27 23.16
C GLN A 36 -2.78 -12.04 23.21
N LEU A 37 -2.34 -10.86 22.75
CA LEU A 37 -0.93 -10.46 22.77
C LEU A 37 -0.52 -9.68 24.03
N GLY A 38 -1.49 -9.28 24.85
CA GLY A 38 -1.25 -8.51 26.08
C GLY A 38 -1.29 -7.00 25.88
N LEU A 39 -0.83 -6.26 26.90
CA LEU A 39 -0.83 -4.81 26.95
C LEU A 39 0.59 -4.26 26.98
N TRP A 40 0.81 -3.13 26.31
CA TRP A 40 2.02 -2.33 26.39
C TRP A 40 1.64 -0.86 26.59
N PHE A 41 2.12 -0.26 27.68
CA PHE A 41 1.67 1.07 28.14
C PHE A 41 0.15 1.19 28.21
N GLU A 42 -0.52 0.21 28.84
CA GLU A 42 -1.98 0.16 29.01
C GLU A 42 -2.81 0.03 27.71
N VAL A 43 -2.14 -0.04 26.55
CA VAL A 43 -2.77 -0.20 25.24
C VAL A 43 -2.52 -1.61 24.70
N SER A 44 -3.50 -2.18 24.00
CA SER A 44 -3.38 -3.52 23.40
C SER A 44 -2.27 -3.60 22.36
N ILE A 45 -1.44 -4.66 22.43
CA ILE A 45 -0.41 -4.94 21.42
C ILE A 45 -1.04 -5.11 20.03
N ASN A 46 -2.26 -5.64 19.94
CA ASN A 46 -3.02 -5.73 18.70
C ASN A 46 -3.21 -4.36 18.04
N PHE A 47 -3.48 -3.32 18.84
CA PHE A 47 -3.68 -1.96 18.33
C PHE A 47 -2.40 -1.40 17.70
N TYR A 48 -1.25 -1.61 18.34
CA TYR A 48 0.04 -1.21 17.79
C TYR A 48 0.39 -1.96 16.50
N LEU A 49 0.20 -3.28 16.48
CA LEU A 49 0.44 -4.09 15.28
C LEU A 49 -0.48 -3.72 14.13
N GLY A 50 -1.77 -3.50 14.41
CA GLY A 50 -2.72 -3.04 13.40
C GLY A 50 -2.36 -1.67 12.85
N SER A 51 -1.89 -0.76 13.71
CA SER A 51 -1.37 0.55 13.30
C SER A 51 -0.12 0.43 12.41
N LEU A 52 0.78 -0.50 12.71
CA LEU A 52 1.95 -0.78 11.86
C LEU A 52 1.56 -1.33 10.49
N PHE A 53 0.60 -2.25 10.42
CA PHE A 53 0.07 -2.76 9.16
C PHE A 53 -0.61 -1.66 8.34
N LEU A 54 -1.37 -0.76 8.98
CA LEU A 54 -1.97 0.42 8.35
C LEU A 54 -0.90 1.36 7.79
N ALA A 55 0.09 1.75 8.61
CA ALA A 55 1.20 2.60 8.18
C ALA A 55 1.95 2.01 6.98
N TYR A 56 2.19 0.69 7.02
CA TYR A 56 2.80 -0.02 5.91
C TYR A 56 1.92 -0.09 4.66
N GLY A 57 0.61 -0.26 4.82
CA GLY A 57 -0.36 -0.18 3.71
C GLY A 57 -0.35 1.19 3.02
N PHE A 58 -0.33 2.28 3.78
CA PHE A 58 -0.18 3.64 3.24
C PHE A 58 1.17 3.85 2.55
N PHE A 59 2.26 3.33 3.13
CA PHE A 59 3.57 3.34 2.48
C PHE A 59 3.53 2.61 1.12
N ARG A 60 2.80 1.51 1.02
CA ARG A 60 2.62 0.80 -0.26
C ARG A 60 1.80 1.59 -1.28
N PHE A 61 0.77 2.31 -0.86
CA PHE A 61 0.05 3.24 -1.73
C PHE A 61 0.98 4.32 -2.29
N TRP A 62 1.79 4.92 -1.42
CA TRP A 62 2.80 5.90 -1.83
C TRP A 62 3.77 5.32 -2.86
N ARG A 63 4.28 4.10 -2.63
CA ARG A 63 5.16 3.41 -3.59
C ARG A 63 4.48 3.06 -4.90
N ALA A 64 3.20 2.71 -4.89
CA ALA A 64 2.42 2.46 -6.11
C ALA A 64 2.22 3.75 -6.91
N TYR A 65 1.98 4.88 -6.22
CA TYR A 65 1.87 6.20 -6.83
C TYR A 65 3.19 6.63 -7.49
N LEU A 66 4.32 6.49 -6.80
CA LEU A 66 5.64 6.83 -7.37
C LEU A 66 5.94 6.00 -8.62
N TYR A 67 5.67 4.70 -8.59
CA TYR A 67 5.84 3.83 -9.76
C TYR A 67 4.97 4.29 -10.95
N TYR A 68 3.71 4.64 -10.70
CA TYR A 68 2.83 5.19 -11.75
C TYR A 68 3.31 6.54 -12.29
N LYS A 69 3.88 7.40 -11.42
CA LYS A 69 4.45 8.68 -11.81
C LYS A 69 5.69 8.50 -12.68
N GLU A 70 6.60 7.58 -12.31
CA GLU A 70 7.80 7.24 -13.10
C GLU A 70 7.42 6.76 -14.50
N LEU A 71 6.44 5.84 -14.62
CA LEU A 71 5.93 5.38 -15.92
C LEU A 71 5.41 6.52 -16.82
N LYS A 72 4.86 7.58 -16.20
CA LYS A 72 4.42 8.77 -16.93
C LYS A 72 5.57 9.72 -17.26
N GLU A 73 6.62 9.79 -16.47
CA GLU A 73 7.78 10.65 -16.72
C GLU A 73 8.68 10.10 -17.83
N ASP A 74 8.83 8.77 -17.92
CA ASP A 74 9.47 8.10 -19.06
C ASP A 74 8.74 8.42 -20.38
N GLU A 75 7.41 8.61 -20.36
CA GLU A 75 6.61 9.05 -21.52
C GLU A 75 6.99 10.47 -21.98
N TYR A 76 7.47 11.37 -21.10
CA TYR A 76 7.87 12.74 -21.48
C TYR A 76 9.32 12.86 -21.95
N GLY A 77 10.20 11.95 -21.53
CA GLY A 77 11.63 11.95 -21.92
C GLY A 77 11.87 11.60 -23.39
N GLU A 78 11.03 10.76 -24.00
CA GLU A 78 11.16 10.32 -25.40
C GLU A 78 10.73 11.37 -26.44
N TYR A 79 9.95 12.39 -26.08
CA TYR A 79 9.55 13.45 -27.03
C TYR A 79 10.53 14.64 -27.09
N GLY A 80 11.63 14.57 -26.35
CA GLY A 80 12.65 15.63 -26.26
C GLY A 80 14.01 15.32 -26.91
N SER A 81 14.18 14.16 -27.56
CA SER A 81 15.42 13.76 -28.25
C SER A 81 15.27 13.70 -29.76
#